data_AF-A0A924RNW7-F1
#
_entry.id   AF-A0A924RNW7-F1
#
_cell.length_a   1.000
_cell.length_b   1.000
_cell.length_c   1.000
_cell.angle_alpha   90.00
_cell.angle_beta   90.00
_cell.angle_gamma   90.00
#
_symmetry.space_group_name_H-M   'P 1'
#
loop_
_entity.id
_entity.type
_entity.pdbx_description
1 polymer ?
#
loop_
_entity_poly.entity_id
_entity_poly.type
_entity_poly.pdbx_seq_one_letter_code
_entity_poly.pdbx_strand_id
1 'polypeptide(L)'
;VLLKEAGCIAVSGGLEVASDRLLKLIDKGVTVEQVAQVTRNFTEAGIMVHAYLMYGYPTQTVQETVDSLEMVRQMFEIGILQSGFWHQFAMTAHSPVGMHPEKFGVIPIGLNSESLPVQGENGLFANNDVNFRDKTGIDHDKFSFGLKKSLFNYMHSICFDYDLQEWFDFKIPRTKIDENFIADSLSQDDNFNIKPTAKIVWIGRKPSTDYTIKTKKGKSWEMLNLTFHDKKESFMIQTNKQEGEWLIGILEKIAVSNTKIISFNNLKTDFETNFENFELFWFSKPINTLREFGLLVL
;
A
#
# COMPACT_ATOMS: atom_id res chain seq x y z
N VAL A 1 -5.64 -6.05 5.53
CA VAL A 1 -6.36 -7.13 6.26
C VAL A 1 -7.64 -7.58 5.56
N LEU A 2 -8.66 -6.74 5.38
CA LEU A 2 -9.94 -7.18 4.77
C LEU A 2 -9.78 -7.85 3.39
N LEU A 3 -8.90 -7.33 2.53
CA LEU A 3 -8.61 -7.95 1.23
C LEU A 3 -8.04 -9.37 1.38
N LYS A 4 -7.12 -9.59 2.32
CA LYS A 4 -6.54 -10.91 2.64
C LYS A 4 -7.63 -11.88 3.07
N GLU A 5 -8.52 -11.44 3.96
CA GLU A 5 -9.63 -12.26 4.48
C GLU A 5 -10.66 -12.59 3.40
N ALA A 6 -10.83 -11.71 2.41
CA ALA A 6 -11.60 -11.97 1.20
C ALA A 6 -10.88 -12.93 0.21
N GLY A 7 -9.66 -13.38 0.50
CA GLY A 7 -8.89 -14.30 -0.33
C GLY A 7 -7.97 -13.63 -1.35
N CYS A 8 -7.73 -12.31 -1.24
CA CYS A 8 -6.73 -11.64 -2.07
C CYS A 8 -5.32 -12.11 -1.70
N ILE A 9 -4.58 -12.61 -2.70
CA ILE A 9 -3.21 -13.13 -2.54
C ILE A 9 -2.16 -12.26 -3.22
N ALA A 10 -2.57 -11.41 -4.16
CA ALA A 10 -1.68 -10.52 -4.88
C ALA A 10 -2.44 -9.27 -5.35
N VAL A 11 -1.72 -8.15 -5.44
CA VAL A 11 -2.19 -6.90 -6.03
C VAL A 11 -1.17 -6.39 -7.05
N SER A 12 -1.67 -5.81 -8.13
CA SER A 12 -0.84 -5.07 -9.09
C SER A 12 -1.13 -3.58 -8.94
N GLY A 13 -0.11 -2.79 -8.59
CA GLY A 13 -0.22 -1.36 -8.34
C GLY A 13 0.59 -0.55 -9.34
N GLY A 14 -0.03 0.45 -9.97
CA GLY A 14 0.68 1.42 -10.80
C GLY A 14 1.44 2.42 -9.93
N LEU A 15 2.71 2.11 -9.66
CA LEU A 15 3.67 3.05 -9.07
C LEU A 15 4.12 4.10 -10.11
N GLU A 16 4.06 3.74 -11.40
CA GLU A 16 4.36 4.60 -12.53
C GLU A 16 5.80 5.14 -12.44
N VAL A 17 5.96 6.42 -12.09
CA VAL A 17 7.25 7.07 -11.94
C VAL A 17 7.43 7.43 -10.47
N ALA A 18 8.55 7.02 -9.89
CA ALA A 18 8.94 7.41 -8.55
C ALA A 18 9.56 8.83 -8.57
N SER A 19 8.76 9.78 -9.06
CA SER A 19 9.02 11.23 -9.11
C SER A 19 7.72 11.97 -8.81
N ASP A 20 7.67 12.71 -7.68
CA ASP A 20 6.47 13.46 -7.28
C ASP A 20 6.04 14.50 -8.32
N ARG A 21 6.99 15.08 -9.07
CA ARG A 21 6.67 16.00 -10.17
C ARG A 21 5.87 15.30 -11.27
N LEU A 22 6.29 14.09 -11.65
CA LEU A 22 5.62 13.31 -12.70
C LEU A 22 4.30 12.72 -12.20
N LEU A 23 4.23 12.27 -10.94
CA LEU A 23 2.98 11.85 -10.28
C LEU A 23 1.94 12.97 -10.26
N LYS A 24 2.38 14.22 -10.02
CA LYS A 24 1.52 15.41 -10.13
C LYS A 24 1.12 15.72 -11.56
N LEU A 25 2.01 15.53 -12.54
CA LEU A 25 1.73 15.77 -13.95
C LEU A 25 0.70 14.79 -14.52
N ILE A 26 0.67 13.54 -14.04
CA ILE A 26 -0.32 12.52 -14.42
C ILE A 26 -1.57 12.52 -13.54
N ASP A 27 -1.69 13.49 -12.62
CA ASP A 27 -2.82 13.63 -11.68
C ASP A 27 -3.11 12.33 -10.88
N LYS A 28 -2.06 11.62 -10.44
CA LYS A 28 -2.21 10.34 -9.71
C LYS A 28 -2.78 10.53 -8.31
N GLY A 29 -2.55 11.69 -7.69
CA GLY A 29 -3.02 12.01 -6.34
C GLY A 29 -2.32 11.26 -5.21
N VAL A 30 -1.10 10.75 -5.44
CA VAL A 30 -0.31 10.01 -4.43
C VAL A 30 1.15 10.48 -4.41
N THR A 31 1.82 10.31 -3.28
CA THR A 31 3.28 10.52 -3.12
C THR A 31 4.01 9.18 -3.05
N VAL A 32 5.33 9.19 -3.26
CA VAL A 32 6.15 7.96 -3.12
C VAL A 32 6.07 7.38 -1.70
N GLU A 33 6.10 8.23 -0.66
CA GLU A 33 5.95 7.81 0.75
C GLU A 33 4.64 7.03 0.97
N GLN A 34 3.52 7.55 0.44
CA GLN A 34 2.22 6.87 0.53
C GLN A 34 2.24 5.52 -0.19
N VAL A 35 2.89 5.43 -1.35
CA VAL A 35 3.03 4.16 -2.06
C VAL A 35 3.84 3.19 -1.21
N ALA A 36 5.00 3.58 -0.69
CA ALA A 36 5.82 2.72 0.18
C ALA A 36 5.02 2.20 1.39
N GLN A 37 4.24 3.07 2.03
CA GLN A 37 3.40 2.69 3.16
C GLN A 37 2.31 1.68 2.77
N VAL A 38 1.67 1.87 1.62
CA VAL A 38 0.64 0.96 1.10
C VAL A 38 1.25 -0.39 0.71
N THR A 39 2.41 -0.41 0.05
CA THR A 39 3.08 -1.65 -0.36
C THR A 39 3.59 -2.44 0.85
N ARG A 40 4.09 -1.75 1.89
CA ARG A 40 4.40 -2.38 3.19
C ARG A 40 3.15 -3.02 3.80
N ASN A 41 2.03 -2.30 3.87
CA ASN A 41 0.78 -2.81 4.44
C ASN A 41 0.25 -4.06 3.70
N PHE A 42 0.40 -4.11 2.37
CA PHE A 42 0.06 -5.31 1.59
C PHE A 42 1.00 -6.47 1.91
N THR A 43 2.31 -6.22 1.90
CA THR A 43 3.34 -7.22 2.17
C THR A 43 3.19 -7.81 3.58
N GLU A 44 3.01 -6.99 4.61
CA GLU A 44 2.77 -7.41 5.99
C GLU A 44 1.46 -8.20 6.15
N ALA A 45 0.45 -7.89 5.34
CA ALA A 45 -0.77 -8.67 5.27
C ALA A 45 -0.58 -10.04 4.58
N GLY A 46 0.59 -10.31 3.98
CA GLY A 46 0.88 -11.52 3.21
C GLY A 46 0.28 -11.49 1.80
N ILE A 47 0.06 -10.29 1.25
CA ILE A 47 -0.41 -10.07 -0.12
C ILE A 47 0.80 -9.66 -0.96
N MET A 48 1.09 -10.43 -2.02
CA MET A 48 2.18 -10.11 -2.94
C MET A 48 1.89 -8.80 -3.68
N VAL A 49 2.89 -7.93 -3.79
CA VAL A 49 2.81 -6.69 -4.55
C VAL A 49 3.60 -6.82 -5.86
N HIS A 50 2.90 -6.60 -6.97
CA HIS A 50 3.47 -6.43 -8.29
C HIS A 50 3.42 -4.95 -8.71
N ALA A 51 4.58 -4.34 -8.94
CA ALA A 51 4.69 -2.93 -9.32
C ALA A 51 4.64 -2.75 -10.84
N TYR A 52 3.66 -1.99 -11.33
CA TYR A 52 3.66 -1.49 -12.70
C TYR A 52 4.41 -0.15 -12.73
N LEU A 53 5.58 -0.15 -13.37
CA LEU A 53 6.52 0.97 -13.41
C LEU A 53 6.54 1.54 -14.82
N MET A 54 6.73 2.85 -14.93
CA MET A 54 6.70 3.57 -16.19
C MET A 54 7.94 4.46 -16.34
N TYR A 55 8.51 4.51 -17.54
CA TYR A 55 9.57 5.46 -17.90
C TYR A 55 9.35 6.01 -19.31
N GLY A 56 10.02 7.10 -19.66
CA GLY A 56 9.83 7.82 -20.93
C GLY A 56 8.55 8.65 -21.00
N TYR A 57 7.96 9.03 -19.86
CA TYR A 57 6.81 9.94 -19.87
C TYR A 57 7.23 11.31 -20.42
N PRO A 58 6.35 12.05 -21.15
CA PRO A 58 6.68 13.37 -21.65
C PRO A 58 7.29 14.28 -20.59
N THR A 59 8.40 14.94 -20.93
CA THR A 59 9.18 15.82 -20.05
C THR A 59 9.96 15.09 -18.95
N GLN A 60 9.97 13.76 -18.90
CA GLN A 60 10.78 13.01 -17.95
C GLN A 60 12.26 13.23 -18.23
N THR A 61 13.01 13.59 -17.19
CA THR A 61 14.45 13.79 -17.29
C THR A 61 15.21 12.49 -17.06
N VAL A 62 16.48 12.47 -17.48
CA VAL A 62 17.41 11.38 -17.15
C VAL A 62 17.51 11.19 -15.64
N GLN A 63 17.60 12.30 -14.89
CA GLN A 63 17.68 12.27 -13.42
C GLN A 63 16.49 11.55 -12.80
N GLU A 64 15.26 11.86 -13.24
CA GLU A 64 14.06 11.22 -12.70
C GLU A 64 13.99 9.72 -13.01
N THR A 65 14.56 9.30 -14.14
CA THR A 65 14.66 7.88 -14.48
C THR A 65 15.62 7.15 -13.53
N VAL A 66 16.79 7.76 -13.27
CA VAL A 66 17.80 7.20 -12.34
C VAL A 66 17.29 7.20 -10.90
N ASP A 67 16.68 8.30 -10.45
CA ASP A 67 16.11 8.42 -9.11
C ASP A 67 14.96 7.43 -8.90
N SER A 68 14.14 7.19 -9.95
CA SER A 68 13.08 6.18 -9.86
C SER A 68 13.64 4.77 -9.73
N LEU A 69 14.74 4.46 -10.42
CA LEU A 69 15.41 3.17 -10.29
C LEU A 69 15.96 2.97 -8.86
N GLU A 70 16.52 4.02 -8.24
CA GLU A 70 17.01 3.96 -6.87
C GLU A 70 15.89 3.68 -5.86
N MET A 71 14.76 4.40 -5.96
CA MET A 71 13.63 4.14 -5.09
C MET A 71 13.09 2.71 -5.26
N VAL A 72 13.01 2.22 -6.49
CA VAL A 72 12.62 0.83 -6.76
C VAL A 72 13.61 -0.15 -6.14
N ARG A 73 14.93 0.09 -6.25
CA ARG A 73 15.97 -0.72 -5.59
C ARG A 73 15.72 -0.81 -4.08
N GLN A 74 15.55 0.33 -3.41
CA GLN A 74 15.28 0.38 -1.96
C GLN A 74 13.99 -0.37 -1.57
N MET A 75 12.92 -0.25 -2.35
CA MET A 75 11.66 -0.96 -2.10
C MET A 75 11.81 -2.49 -2.21
N PHE A 76 12.62 -2.98 -3.16
CA PHE A 76 12.94 -4.40 -3.27
C PHE A 76 13.89 -4.87 -2.15
N GLU A 77 14.89 -4.05 -1.81
CA GLU A 77 15.86 -4.35 -0.75
C GLU A 77 15.19 -4.49 0.63
N ILE A 78 14.25 -3.59 0.96
CA ILE A 78 13.47 -3.65 2.20
C ILE A 78 12.37 -4.74 2.12
N GLY A 79 12.10 -5.28 0.92
CA GLY A 79 11.20 -6.41 0.72
C GLY A 79 9.71 -6.05 0.64
N ILE A 80 9.38 -4.78 0.44
CA ILE A 80 7.98 -4.31 0.29
C ILE A 80 7.43 -4.47 -1.14
N LEU A 81 8.30 -4.82 -2.09
CA LEU A 81 7.95 -5.26 -3.44
C LEU A 81 8.50 -6.65 -3.71
N GLN A 82 7.72 -7.49 -4.41
CA GLN A 82 8.13 -8.86 -4.76
C GLN A 82 8.21 -9.06 -6.28
N SER A 83 7.53 -8.22 -7.05
CA SER A 83 7.55 -8.30 -8.50
C SER A 83 7.33 -6.92 -9.12
N GLY A 84 7.76 -6.73 -10.35
CA GLY A 84 7.42 -5.53 -11.09
C GLY A 84 7.77 -5.63 -12.57
N PHE A 85 7.36 -4.62 -13.32
CA PHE A 85 7.65 -4.51 -14.75
C PHE A 85 7.79 -3.04 -15.17
N TRP A 86 8.85 -2.73 -15.93
CA TRP A 86 9.02 -1.43 -16.56
C TRP A 86 8.36 -1.40 -17.94
N HIS A 87 7.34 -0.55 -18.08
CA HIS A 87 6.74 -0.21 -19.36
C HIS A 87 7.26 1.16 -19.82
N GLN A 88 7.73 1.24 -21.06
CA GLN A 88 7.98 2.55 -21.65
C GLN A 88 6.65 3.22 -21.97
N PHE A 89 6.51 4.50 -21.66
CA PHE A 89 5.29 5.23 -21.96
C PHE A 89 4.97 5.15 -23.46
N ALA A 90 3.75 4.73 -23.77
CA ALA A 90 3.18 4.77 -25.11
C ALA A 90 2.08 5.83 -25.10
N MET A 91 2.18 6.81 -26.01
CA MET A 91 1.13 7.81 -26.16
C MET A 91 -0.04 7.20 -26.92
N THR A 92 -1.15 6.99 -26.22
CA THR A 92 -2.37 6.46 -26.84
C THR A 92 -3.26 7.59 -27.34
N ALA A 93 -3.86 7.44 -28.54
CA ALA A 93 -4.60 8.49 -29.24
C ALA A 93 -5.75 9.11 -28.43
N HIS A 94 -6.38 8.30 -27.57
CA HIS A 94 -7.53 8.70 -26.76
C HIS A 94 -7.19 9.10 -25.32
N SER A 95 -5.90 9.04 -24.93
CA SER A 95 -5.47 9.53 -23.63
C SER A 95 -5.47 11.07 -23.57
N PRO A 96 -5.47 11.69 -22.38
CA PRO A 96 -5.29 13.14 -22.27
C PRO A 96 -4.04 13.66 -22.99
N VAL A 97 -2.96 12.87 -22.99
CA VAL A 97 -1.71 13.21 -23.72
C VAL A 97 -1.91 13.11 -25.23
N GLY A 98 -2.63 12.10 -25.72
CA GLY A 98 -2.94 11.94 -27.13
C GLY A 98 -3.91 13.01 -27.66
N MET A 99 -4.91 13.41 -26.86
CA MET A 99 -5.91 14.41 -27.24
C MET A 99 -5.42 15.86 -27.13
N HIS A 100 -4.50 16.14 -26.19
CA HIS A 100 -3.97 17.47 -25.91
C HIS A 100 -2.44 17.48 -25.78
N PRO A 101 -1.68 17.01 -26.79
CA PRO A 101 -0.23 16.81 -26.70
C PRO A 101 0.53 18.09 -26.35
N GLU A 102 0.04 19.26 -26.77
CA GLU A 102 0.62 20.56 -26.48
C GLU A 102 0.68 20.87 -24.98
N LYS A 103 -0.31 20.42 -24.20
CA LYS A 103 -0.35 20.62 -22.74
C LYS A 103 0.74 19.83 -22.01
N PHE A 104 1.20 18.74 -22.63
CA PHE A 104 2.21 17.84 -22.08
C PHE A 104 3.58 18.04 -22.74
N GLY A 105 3.73 19.04 -23.62
CA GLY A 105 5.00 19.33 -24.30
C GLY A 105 5.38 18.28 -25.35
N VAL A 106 4.40 17.60 -25.92
CA VAL A 106 4.55 16.54 -26.91
C VAL A 106 4.23 17.02 -28.31
N ILE A 107 4.94 16.49 -29.31
CA ILE A 107 4.72 16.70 -30.74
C ILE A 107 4.52 15.32 -31.39
N PRO A 108 3.30 14.96 -31.81
CA PRO A 108 3.05 13.72 -32.54
C PRO A 108 3.85 13.64 -33.85
N ILE A 109 4.37 12.46 -34.20
CA ILE A 109 5.13 12.18 -35.43
C ILE A 109 4.28 11.32 -36.37
N GLY A 110 4.29 11.63 -37.67
CA GLY A 110 3.69 10.77 -38.70
C GLY A 110 2.21 11.02 -38.95
N LEU A 111 1.61 11.99 -38.25
CA LEU A 111 0.32 12.56 -38.62
C LEU A 111 0.58 13.69 -39.62
N ASN A 112 0.04 13.57 -40.83
CA ASN A 112 0.04 14.68 -41.77
C ASN A 112 -0.58 15.87 -41.05
N SER A 113 0.20 16.95 -40.97
CA SER A 113 -0.15 18.23 -40.37
C SER A 113 -1.56 18.64 -40.75
N GLU A 114 -2.55 18.38 -39.88
CA GLU A 114 -3.74 19.22 -39.67
C GLU A 114 -4.77 18.60 -38.70
N SER A 115 -4.67 17.34 -38.28
CA SER A 115 -5.49 16.84 -37.17
C SER A 115 -4.96 15.53 -36.57
N LEU A 116 -5.01 15.41 -35.24
CA LEU A 116 -5.09 14.09 -34.59
C LEU A 116 -6.30 13.37 -35.20
N PRO A 117 -6.22 12.05 -35.48
CA PRO A 117 -7.30 11.35 -36.15
C PRO A 117 -8.62 11.61 -35.41
N VAL A 118 -9.53 12.29 -36.11
CA VAL A 118 -10.85 12.64 -35.60
C VAL A 118 -11.61 11.34 -35.37
N GLN A 119 -12.33 11.24 -34.26
CA GLN A 119 -13.26 10.13 -34.03
C GLN A 119 -14.16 9.95 -35.27
N GLY A 120 -14.00 8.84 -36.00
CA GLY A 120 -14.85 8.52 -37.16
C GLY A 120 -14.13 8.10 -38.44
N GLU A 121 -12.80 8.20 -38.55
CA GLU A 121 -12.10 7.61 -39.70
C GLU A 121 -11.97 6.08 -39.56
N ASN A 122 -12.45 5.36 -40.57
CA ASN A 122 -12.46 3.90 -40.61
C ASN A 122 -11.03 3.34 -40.49
N GLY A 123 -10.76 2.56 -39.43
CA GLY A 123 -9.48 1.86 -39.22
C GLY A 123 -8.69 2.24 -37.95
N LEU A 124 -9.19 3.17 -37.13
CA LEU A 124 -8.46 3.70 -35.96
C LEU A 124 -8.41 2.79 -34.72
N PHE A 125 -9.31 1.80 -34.58
CA PHE A 125 -9.32 0.93 -33.39
C PHE A 125 -8.00 0.17 -33.21
N ALA A 126 -7.32 -0.19 -34.30
CA ALA A 126 -6.06 -0.93 -34.27
C ALA A 126 -4.80 -0.03 -34.20
N ASN A 127 -4.93 1.29 -34.40
CA ASN A 127 -3.82 2.25 -34.42
C ASN A 127 -3.89 3.19 -33.22
N ASN A 128 -3.90 2.61 -32.01
CA ASN A 128 -4.04 3.35 -30.77
C ASN A 128 -2.74 4.05 -30.35
N ASP A 129 -1.58 3.49 -30.67
CA ASP A 129 -0.28 4.04 -30.27
C ASP A 129 0.20 5.08 -31.30
N VAL A 130 0.47 6.29 -30.82
CA VAL A 130 0.88 7.43 -31.63
C VAL A 130 2.35 7.72 -31.33
N ASN A 131 3.19 7.66 -32.36
CA ASN A 131 4.59 8.06 -32.25
C ASN A 131 4.69 9.55 -31.90
N PHE A 132 5.66 9.92 -31.08
CA PHE A 132 5.82 11.30 -30.65
C PHE A 132 7.27 11.68 -30.38
N ARG A 133 7.56 12.98 -30.39
CA ARG A 133 8.75 13.58 -29.77
C ARG A 133 8.31 14.47 -28.64
N ASP A 134 9.10 14.55 -27.60
CA ASP A 134 8.93 15.61 -26.60
C ASP A 134 10.02 16.68 -26.76
N LYS A 135 9.91 17.75 -25.96
CA LYS A 135 10.85 18.87 -25.98
C LYS A 135 12.22 18.54 -25.35
N THR A 136 12.36 17.41 -24.67
CA THR A 136 13.62 17.05 -24.00
C THR A 136 14.65 16.53 -24.99
N GLY A 137 14.19 15.88 -26.08
CA GLY A 137 15.07 15.23 -27.05
C GLY A 137 15.83 14.02 -26.47
N ILE A 138 15.41 13.51 -25.31
CA ILE A 138 16.02 12.34 -24.67
C ILE A 138 15.59 11.08 -25.41
N ASP A 139 16.57 10.26 -25.76
CA ASP A 139 16.34 8.91 -26.27
C ASP A 139 16.11 7.95 -25.08
N HIS A 140 14.85 7.75 -24.71
CA HIS A 140 14.47 6.91 -23.58
C HIS A 140 14.68 5.41 -23.85
N ASP A 141 14.78 4.96 -25.10
CA ASP A 141 14.96 3.55 -25.46
C ASP A 141 16.26 2.99 -24.87
N LYS A 142 17.29 3.84 -24.76
CA LYS A 142 18.59 3.48 -24.17
C LYS A 142 18.49 3.00 -22.73
N PHE A 143 17.49 3.43 -21.96
CA PHE A 143 17.32 3.02 -20.57
C PHE A 143 16.68 1.63 -20.43
N SER A 144 15.99 1.13 -21.48
CA SER A 144 15.16 -0.07 -21.38
C SER A 144 15.91 -1.29 -20.87
N PHE A 145 17.11 -1.53 -21.42
CA PHE A 145 17.91 -2.70 -21.06
C PHE A 145 18.37 -2.63 -19.59
N GLY A 146 18.92 -1.50 -19.15
CA GLY A 146 19.40 -1.32 -17.77
C GLY A 146 18.27 -1.41 -16.74
N LEU A 147 17.12 -0.79 -17.01
CA LEU A 147 15.93 -0.86 -16.15
C LEU A 147 15.39 -2.29 -16.03
N LYS A 148 15.30 -3.04 -17.14
CA LYS A 148 14.83 -4.43 -17.12
C LYS A 148 15.83 -5.36 -16.41
N LYS A 149 17.12 -5.18 -16.68
CA LYS A 149 18.19 -6.01 -16.11
C LYS A 149 18.31 -5.79 -14.60
N SER A 150 18.34 -4.55 -14.14
CA SER A 150 18.37 -4.23 -12.71
C SER A 150 17.15 -4.80 -11.98
N LEU A 151 15.94 -4.52 -12.48
CA LEU A 151 14.70 -5.03 -11.88
C LEU A 151 14.65 -6.56 -11.81
N PHE A 152 15.13 -7.25 -12.86
CA PHE A 152 15.23 -8.71 -12.84
C PHE A 152 16.11 -9.21 -11.68
N ASN A 153 17.25 -8.57 -11.43
CA ASN A 153 18.14 -8.92 -10.32
C ASN A 153 17.52 -8.57 -8.95
N TYR A 154 16.86 -7.42 -8.85
CA TYR A 154 16.17 -7.01 -7.62
C TYR A 154 15.04 -7.98 -7.25
N MET A 155 14.29 -8.49 -8.23
CA MET A 155 13.27 -9.54 -8.00
C MET A 155 13.87 -10.87 -7.48
N HIS A 156 15.17 -11.11 -7.68
CA HIS A 156 15.90 -12.26 -7.14
C HIS A 156 16.69 -11.92 -5.87
N SER A 157 16.49 -10.72 -5.32
CA SER A 157 17.17 -10.23 -4.11
C SER A 157 18.69 -10.20 -4.22
N ILE A 158 19.21 -9.87 -5.41
CA ILE A 158 20.65 -9.77 -5.67
C ILE A 158 21.03 -8.43 -6.30
N CYS A 159 22.30 -8.07 -6.20
CA CYS A 159 22.91 -6.87 -6.79
C CYS A 159 22.32 -5.53 -6.28
N PHE A 160 21.84 -5.49 -5.03
CA PHE A 160 21.43 -4.24 -4.38
C PHE A 160 22.62 -3.32 -4.05
N ASP A 161 23.81 -3.89 -3.98
CA ASP A 161 25.10 -3.25 -3.71
C ASP A 161 25.80 -2.69 -4.96
N TYR A 162 25.28 -2.98 -6.15
CA TYR A 162 25.84 -2.48 -7.41
C TYR A 162 25.54 -1.00 -7.57
N ASP A 163 26.53 -0.22 -8.02
CA ASP A 163 26.28 1.18 -8.43
C ASP A 163 25.28 1.17 -9.59
N LEU A 164 24.31 2.09 -9.58
CA LEU A 164 23.32 2.22 -10.65
C LEU A 164 23.96 2.34 -12.04
N GLN A 165 25.17 2.90 -12.13
CA GLN A 165 25.93 3.03 -13.36
C GLN A 165 26.26 1.69 -14.01
N GLU A 166 26.36 0.59 -13.25
CA GLU A 166 26.68 -0.74 -13.78
C GLU A 166 25.57 -1.33 -14.65
N TRP A 167 24.34 -0.82 -14.52
CA TRP A 167 23.21 -1.24 -15.34
C TRP A 167 23.17 -0.59 -16.72
N PHE A 168 23.95 0.48 -16.94
CA PHE A 168 23.90 1.28 -18.16
C PHE A 168 25.28 1.36 -18.84
N ASP A 169 25.30 1.20 -20.17
CA ASP A 169 26.50 1.31 -21.01
C ASP A 169 26.82 2.76 -21.43
N PHE A 170 26.04 3.72 -20.95
CA PHE A 170 26.26 5.15 -21.12
C PHE A 170 26.34 5.84 -19.76
N LYS A 171 26.93 7.04 -19.72
CA LYS A 171 27.07 7.80 -18.48
C LYS A 171 25.70 8.25 -17.96
N ILE A 172 25.39 7.88 -16.72
CA ILE A 172 24.22 8.40 -15.99
C ILE A 172 24.65 9.42 -14.92
N PRO A 173 23.76 10.37 -14.54
CA PRO A 173 23.97 11.18 -13.35
C PRO A 173 23.93 10.31 -12.09
N ARG A 174 24.52 10.82 -11.00
CA ARG A 174 24.32 10.20 -9.68
C ARG A 174 22.88 10.41 -9.23
N THR A 175 22.34 9.43 -8.49
CA THR A 175 21.03 9.61 -7.86
C THR A 175 21.06 10.76 -6.85
N LYS A 176 19.93 11.43 -6.71
CA LYS A 176 19.67 12.44 -5.68
C LYS A 176 18.86 11.89 -4.51
N ILE A 177 18.47 10.61 -4.57
CA ILE A 177 17.67 9.96 -3.55
C ILE A 177 18.60 9.52 -2.42
N ASP A 178 18.22 9.85 -1.19
CA ASP A 178 18.93 9.39 0.00
C ASP A 178 18.85 7.87 0.09
N GLU A 179 19.93 7.21 0.52
CA GLU A 179 20.02 5.75 0.62
C GLU A 179 18.97 5.15 1.56
N ASN A 180 18.50 5.93 2.55
CA ASN A 180 17.48 5.53 3.52
C ASN A 180 16.11 6.12 3.20
N PHE A 181 15.91 6.80 2.07
CA PHE A 181 14.66 7.51 1.77
C PHE A 181 13.40 6.66 1.98
N ILE A 182 13.36 5.42 1.48
CA ILE A 182 12.22 4.52 1.67
C ILE A 182 12.14 4.02 3.11
N ALA A 183 13.26 3.70 3.75
CA ALA A 183 13.27 3.26 5.15
C ALA A 183 12.74 4.35 6.08
N ASP A 184 13.19 5.59 5.88
CA ASP A 184 12.76 6.78 6.61
C ASP A 184 11.28 7.08 6.36
N SER A 185 10.82 6.94 5.11
CA SER A 185 9.39 7.07 4.74
C SER A 185 8.51 6.06 5.48
N LEU A 186 9.06 4.90 5.84
CA LEU A 186 8.36 3.85 6.59
C LEU A 186 8.52 4.03 8.10
N SER A 187 9.46 4.85 8.54
CA SER A 187 9.66 5.20 9.95
C SER A 187 8.60 6.23 10.40
N GLN A 188 7.39 5.75 10.69
CA GLN A 188 6.41 6.54 11.43
C GLN A 188 5.99 5.81 12.70
N ASP A 189 6.08 6.57 13.81
CA ASP A 189 5.73 6.19 15.18
C ASP A 189 4.38 5.47 15.25
N ASP A 190 4.30 4.43 16.08
CA ASP A 190 3.05 3.80 16.50
C ASP A 190 2.08 4.86 17.01
N ASN A 191 1.26 5.41 16.11
CA ASN A 191 0.30 6.43 16.45
C ASN A 191 -0.82 5.76 17.26
N PHE A 192 -0.68 5.79 18.60
CA PHE A 192 -1.73 5.44 19.57
C PHE A 192 -3.00 6.30 19.42
N ASN A 193 -3.02 7.25 18.49
CA ASN A 193 -4.07 8.23 18.30
C ASN A 193 -5.15 7.70 17.33
N ILE A 194 -6.05 6.86 17.85
CA ILE A 194 -7.21 6.36 17.10
C ILE A 194 -8.22 7.49 16.94
N LYS A 195 -8.60 7.81 15.70
CA LYS A 195 -9.62 8.84 15.42
C LYS A 195 -10.94 8.47 16.13
N PRO A 196 -11.64 9.42 16.78
CA PRO A 196 -12.94 9.14 17.44
C PRO A 196 -13.99 8.54 16.49
N THR A 197 -13.89 8.84 15.20
CA THR A 197 -14.78 8.35 14.13
C THR A 197 -14.35 7.01 13.53
N ALA A 198 -13.20 6.45 13.94
CA ALA A 198 -12.72 5.17 13.44
C ALA A 198 -13.76 4.07 13.70
N LYS A 199 -13.99 3.21 12.71
CA LYS A 199 -14.97 2.12 12.76
C LYS A 199 -14.31 0.91 13.40
N ILE A 200 -14.99 0.30 14.37
CA ILE A 200 -14.50 -0.89 15.05
C ILE A 200 -15.26 -2.10 14.52
N VAL A 201 -14.53 -3.10 14.02
CA VAL A 201 -15.10 -4.28 13.36
C VAL A 201 -14.46 -5.54 13.88
N TRP A 202 -15.28 -6.53 14.21
CA TRP A 202 -14.85 -7.89 14.55
C TRP A 202 -15.19 -8.84 13.41
N ILE A 203 -14.16 -9.47 12.82
CA ILE A 203 -14.34 -10.45 11.73
C ILE A 203 -14.26 -11.91 12.21
N GLY A 204 -13.85 -12.13 13.46
CA GLY A 204 -13.73 -13.47 14.03
C GLY A 204 -15.05 -14.05 14.51
N ARG A 205 -14.99 -15.23 15.13
CA ARG A 205 -16.16 -15.94 15.66
C ARG A 205 -16.41 -15.60 17.13
N LYS A 206 -17.59 -15.97 17.61
CA LYS A 206 -17.93 -15.90 19.04
C LYS A 206 -17.00 -16.83 19.83
N PRO A 207 -16.39 -16.38 20.94
CA PRO A 207 -15.53 -17.22 21.77
C PRO A 207 -16.34 -18.22 22.61
N SER A 208 -15.68 -19.29 23.02
CA SER A 208 -16.10 -20.10 24.18
C SER A 208 -15.52 -19.51 25.46
N THR A 209 -16.20 -19.73 26.59
CA THR A 209 -15.89 -19.02 27.83
C THR A 209 -15.79 -19.95 29.03
N ASP A 210 -14.75 -19.75 29.84
CA ASP A 210 -14.54 -20.44 31.11
C ASP A 210 -14.18 -19.45 32.23
N TYR A 211 -14.65 -19.73 33.45
CA TYR A 211 -14.38 -18.89 34.61
C TYR A 211 -13.22 -19.45 35.44
N THR A 212 -12.35 -18.56 35.92
CA THR A 212 -11.29 -18.92 36.86
C THR A 212 -11.18 -17.90 37.97
N ILE A 213 -10.79 -18.35 39.16
CA ILE A 213 -10.51 -17.45 40.30
C ILE A 213 -9.00 -17.36 40.44
N LYS A 214 -8.45 -16.14 40.35
CA LYS A 214 -7.05 -15.89 40.69
C LYS A 214 -6.98 -15.32 42.09
N THR A 215 -6.17 -15.92 42.95
CA THR A 215 -5.89 -15.41 44.30
C THR A 215 -4.43 -14.99 44.41
N LYS A 216 -4.19 -13.75 44.83
CA LYS A 216 -2.84 -13.22 45.08
C LYS A 216 -2.86 -12.32 46.32
N LYS A 217 -1.97 -12.58 47.27
CA LYS A 217 -1.87 -11.82 48.54
C LYS A 217 -3.21 -11.68 49.27
N GLY A 218 -4.01 -12.75 49.33
CA GLY A 218 -5.31 -12.78 50.04
C GLY A 218 -6.47 -12.07 49.33
N LYS A 219 -6.25 -11.45 48.17
CA LYS A 219 -7.32 -10.94 47.31
C LYS A 219 -7.61 -11.95 46.20
N SER A 220 -8.88 -12.16 45.93
CA SER A 220 -9.38 -13.03 44.86
C SER A 220 -10.07 -12.19 43.79
N TRP A 221 -9.80 -12.48 42.53
CA TRP A 221 -10.45 -11.86 41.37
C TRP A 221 -11.06 -12.93 40.49
N GLU A 222 -12.28 -12.68 40.04
CA GLU A 222 -12.94 -13.50 39.03
C GLU A 222 -12.42 -13.09 37.64
N MET A 223 -11.87 -14.06 36.92
CA MET A 223 -11.32 -13.90 35.59
C MET A 223 -12.17 -14.67 34.58
N LEU A 224 -12.29 -14.13 33.38
CA LEU A 224 -12.92 -14.80 32.24
C LEU A 224 -11.85 -15.18 31.22
N ASN A 225 -11.80 -16.47 30.88
CA ASN A 225 -11.02 -16.97 29.75
C ASN A 225 -11.93 -17.00 28.53
N LEU A 226 -11.53 -16.32 27.46
CA LEU A 226 -12.22 -16.33 26.18
C LEU A 226 -11.35 -17.08 25.17
N THR A 227 -11.82 -18.24 24.72
CA THR A 227 -11.13 -19.08 23.75
C THR A 227 -11.75 -18.90 22.37
N PHE A 228 -10.93 -18.45 21.43
CA PHE A 228 -11.31 -18.18 20.05
C PHE A 228 -10.74 -19.26 19.13
N HIS A 229 -11.51 -19.60 18.10
CA HIS A 229 -11.12 -20.56 17.07
C HIS A 229 -11.08 -19.86 15.72
N ASP A 230 -9.88 -19.68 15.18
CA ASP A 230 -9.65 -19.23 13.81
C ASP A 230 -9.47 -20.45 12.87
N LYS A 231 -9.41 -20.22 11.56
CA LYS A 231 -9.21 -21.25 10.54
C LYS A 231 -7.90 -22.03 10.72
N LYS A 232 -6.86 -21.39 11.27
CA LYS A 232 -5.51 -21.97 11.39
C LYS A 232 -5.15 -22.40 12.81
N GLU A 233 -5.63 -21.69 13.81
CA GLU A 233 -5.26 -21.93 15.20
C GLU A 233 -6.35 -21.51 16.17
N SER A 234 -6.15 -21.83 17.45
CA SER A 234 -7.00 -21.36 18.54
C SER A 234 -6.16 -20.59 19.53
N PHE A 235 -6.70 -19.49 20.04
CA PHE A 235 -6.01 -18.65 21.00
C PHE A 235 -6.93 -18.30 22.17
N MET A 236 -6.33 -17.99 23.31
CA MET A 236 -7.05 -17.62 24.52
C MET A 236 -6.61 -16.25 24.99
N ILE A 237 -7.58 -15.41 25.32
CA ILE A 237 -7.34 -14.18 26.08
C ILE A 237 -7.98 -14.30 27.46
N GLN A 238 -7.44 -13.59 28.43
CA GLN A 238 -7.98 -13.54 29.78
C GLN A 238 -8.19 -12.09 30.21
N THR A 239 -9.39 -11.79 30.72
CA THR A 239 -9.78 -10.47 31.24
C THR A 239 -10.41 -10.62 32.63
N ASN A 240 -10.67 -9.50 33.32
CA ASN A 240 -11.59 -9.55 34.46
C ASN A 240 -12.97 -10.01 33.97
N LYS A 241 -13.75 -10.63 34.86
CA LYS A 241 -15.05 -11.20 34.50
C LYS A 241 -16.00 -10.20 33.84
N GLN A 242 -16.23 -9.06 34.49
CA GLN A 242 -17.19 -8.06 34.01
C GLN A 242 -16.76 -7.44 32.68
N GLU A 243 -15.46 -7.14 32.53
CA GLU A 243 -14.89 -6.63 31.27
C GLU A 243 -15.01 -7.67 30.15
N GLY A 244 -14.84 -8.96 30.48
CA GLY A 244 -14.97 -10.06 29.52
C GLY A 244 -16.42 -10.28 29.08
N GLU A 245 -17.37 -10.18 29.99
CA GLU A 245 -18.81 -10.24 29.70
C GLU A 245 -19.23 -9.07 28.80
N TRP A 246 -18.75 -7.86 29.09
CA TRP A 246 -18.92 -6.70 28.20
C TRP A 246 -18.28 -6.92 26.83
N LEU A 247 -17.06 -7.47 26.79
CA LEU A 247 -16.33 -7.74 25.55
C LEU A 247 -17.09 -8.72 24.66
N ILE A 248 -17.71 -9.76 25.21
CA ILE A 248 -18.54 -10.69 24.43
C ILE A 248 -19.72 -9.96 23.81
N GLY A 249 -20.44 -9.17 24.61
CA GLY A 249 -21.59 -8.41 24.14
C GLY A 249 -21.22 -7.39 23.07
N ILE A 250 -20.06 -6.75 23.18
CA ILE A 250 -19.61 -5.80 22.16
C ILE A 250 -19.14 -6.50 20.89
N LEU A 251 -18.37 -7.60 20.98
CA LEU A 251 -17.91 -8.36 19.82
C LEU A 251 -19.08 -8.85 18.96
N GLU A 252 -20.20 -9.23 19.57
CA GLU A 252 -21.44 -9.55 18.85
C GLU A 252 -22.02 -8.34 18.13
N LYS A 253 -22.00 -7.13 18.74
CA LYS A 253 -22.50 -5.89 18.13
C LYS A 253 -21.62 -5.38 16.99
N ILE A 254 -20.29 -5.49 17.12
CA ILE A 254 -19.32 -5.06 16.11
C ILE A 254 -18.95 -6.15 15.10
N ALA A 255 -19.62 -7.30 15.15
CA ALA A 255 -19.41 -8.38 14.19
C ALA A 255 -19.67 -7.90 12.75
N VAL A 256 -18.83 -8.35 11.82
CA VAL A 256 -18.89 -7.99 10.38
C VAL A 256 -20.23 -8.36 9.73
N SER A 257 -20.97 -9.32 10.30
CA SER A 257 -22.31 -9.71 9.84
C SER A 257 -23.39 -8.67 10.14
N ASN A 258 -23.12 -7.69 11.01
CA ASN A 258 -24.08 -6.66 11.37
C ASN A 258 -23.98 -5.45 10.45
N THR A 259 -25.14 -4.82 10.19
CA THR A 259 -25.22 -3.60 9.38
C THR A 259 -24.86 -2.34 10.15
N LYS A 260 -25.02 -2.35 11.48
CA LYS A 260 -24.74 -1.18 12.33
C LYS A 260 -23.26 -1.11 12.64
N ILE A 261 -22.62 -0.03 12.20
CA ILE A 261 -21.21 0.26 12.48
C ILE A 261 -21.10 1.07 13.77
N ILE A 262 -20.19 0.66 14.66
CA ILE A 262 -19.88 1.37 15.91
C ILE A 262 -18.54 2.09 15.75
N SER A 263 -18.51 3.37 16.13
CA SER A 263 -17.28 4.16 16.15
C SER A 263 -16.48 3.92 17.44
N PHE A 264 -15.19 4.22 17.40
CA PHE A 264 -14.30 4.17 18.55
C PHE A 264 -14.83 5.01 19.73
N ASN A 265 -15.36 6.21 19.46
CA ASN A 265 -15.95 7.03 20.50
C ASN A 265 -17.19 6.41 21.14
N ASN A 266 -18.10 5.84 20.33
CA ASN A 266 -19.30 5.18 20.86
C ASN A 266 -18.95 3.95 21.69
N LEU A 267 -17.93 3.21 21.25
CA LEU A 267 -17.38 2.07 21.98
C LEU A 267 -16.81 2.51 23.35
N LYS A 268 -16.02 3.58 23.36
CA LYS A 268 -15.47 4.18 24.58
C LYS A 268 -16.59 4.60 25.55
N THR A 269 -17.60 5.32 25.07
CA THR A 269 -18.75 5.74 25.90
C THR A 269 -19.56 4.55 26.46
N ASP A 270 -19.77 3.49 25.67
CA ASP A 270 -20.47 2.27 26.11
C ASP A 270 -19.69 1.56 27.24
N PHE A 271 -18.36 1.46 27.11
CA PHE A 271 -17.50 0.91 28.17
C PHE A 271 -17.53 1.76 29.44
N GLU A 272 -17.37 3.08 29.28
CA GLU A 272 -17.27 4.05 30.39
C GLU A 272 -18.61 4.27 31.13
N THR A 273 -19.70 3.64 30.66
CA THR A 273 -20.97 3.59 31.39
C THR A 273 -20.89 2.65 32.60
N ASN A 274 -20.05 1.61 32.54
CA ASN A 274 -19.97 0.55 33.55
C ASN A 274 -18.57 0.40 34.18
N PHE A 275 -17.53 0.91 33.52
CA PHE A 275 -16.13 0.74 33.90
C PHE A 275 -15.37 2.06 33.80
N GLU A 276 -14.19 2.14 34.44
CA GLU A 276 -13.29 3.29 34.30
C GLU A 276 -12.12 2.96 33.37
N ASN A 277 -11.50 3.99 32.78
CA ASN A 277 -10.24 3.88 32.03
C ASN A 277 -10.30 2.94 30.80
N PHE A 278 -11.17 3.24 29.83
CA PHE A 278 -11.29 2.47 28.59
C PHE A 278 -9.96 2.23 27.87
N GLU A 279 -9.08 3.23 27.83
CA GLU A 279 -7.79 3.14 27.14
C GLU A 279 -6.87 2.08 27.77
N LEU A 280 -6.89 1.93 29.10
CA LEU A 280 -6.11 0.90 29.78
C LEU A 280 -6.55 -0.50 29.35
N PHE A 281 -7.86 -0.71 29.21
CA PHE A 281 -8.42 -1.95 28.71
C PHE A 281 -8.13 -2.13 27.21
N TRP A 282 -8.37 -1.11 26.40
CA TRP A 282 -8.28 -1.17 24.94
C TRP A 282 -6.86 -1.37 24.41
N PHE A 283 -5.84 -0.85 25.12
CA PHE A 283 -4.43 -1.07 24.78
C PHE A 283 -3.79 -2.22 25.56
N SER A 284 -4.58 -2.99 26.31
CA SER A 284 -4.10 -4.15 27.05
C SER A 284 -3.64 -5.28 26.12
N LYS A 285 -2.75 -6.13 26.64
CA LYS A 285 -2.27 -7.32 25.92
C LYS A 285 -3.41 -8.22 25.38
N PRO A 286 -4.46 -8.55 26.15
CA PRO A 286 -5.63 -9.29 25.63
C PRO A 286 -6.25 -8.69 24.36
N ILE A 287 -6.44 -7.37 24.32
CA ILE A 287 -7.06 -6.71 23.18
C ILE A 287 -6.10 -6.60 21.99
N ASN A 288 -4.80 -6.40 22.23
CA ASN A 288 -3.81 -6.45 21.18
C ASN A 288 -3.75 -7.84 20.52
N THR A 289 -3.85 -8.92 21.30
CA THR A 289 -4.00 -10.27 20.74
C THR A 289 -5.27 -10.35 19.89
N LEU A 290 -6.42 -9.82 20.31
CA LEU A 290 -7.61 -9.81 19.45
C LEU A 290 -7.40 -9.06 18.12
N ARG A 291 -6.59 -8.00 18.10
CA ARG A 291 -6.29 -7.26 16.85
C ARG A 291 -5.52 -8.11 15.85
N GLU A 292 -4.59 -8.92 16.32
CA GLU A 292 -3.86 -9.90 15.49
C GLU A 292 -4.81 -10.92 14.85
N PHE A 293 -5.93 -11.22 15.51
CA PHE A 293 -6.93 -12.23 15.10
C PHE A 293 -8.25 -11.65 14.57
N GLY A 294 -8.30 -10.36 14.20
CA GLY A 294 -9.43 -9.81 13.45
C GLY A 294 -10.26 -8.74 14.16
N LEU A 295 -9.77 -8.15 15.25
CA LEU A 295 -10.33 -6.89 15.76
C LEU A 295 -9.72 -5.71 15.02
N LEU A 296 -10.50 -5.09 14.15
CA LEU A 296 -10.03 -4.06 13.22
C LEU A 296 -10.46 -2.66 13.69
N VAL A 297 -9.57 -1.69 13.45
CA VAL A 297 -9.82 -0.25 13.62
C VAL A 297 -9.63 0.40 12.25
N LEU A 298 -10.71 0.91 11.66
CA LEU A 298 -10.78 1.38 10.26
C LEU A 298 -11.13 2.86 10.14
#